data_AF-A0A182MKX0-F1
#
_entry.id   AF-A0A182MKX0-F1
#
_cell.length_a   1.000
_cell.length_b   1.000
_cell.length_c   1.000
_cell.angle_alpha   90.00
_cell.angle_beta   90.00
_cell.angle_gamma   90.00
#
_symmetry.space_group_name_H-M   'P 1'
#
loop_
_entity.id
_entity.type
_entity.pdbx_description
1 polymer ?
#
loop_
_entity_poly.entity_id
_entity_poly.type
_entity_poly.pdbx_seq_one_letter_code
_entity_poly.pdbx_strand_id
1 'polypeptide(L)'
;MEYRLRRRCRVYLNGNLTQQHAPLFLKQSGNQYQLLQPSGPFFQWCQSESVVVGCSPAKNTLTNTGSDLVNISCIENLEFSIAGSSKRTALSDISCSSAVSGAIKPLDKPCANGLGQLYDIGFNIKGSSFVKYFQ
;
A
#
# COMPACT_ATOMS: atom_id res chain seq x y z
N MET A 1 -7.04 -33.31 -4.20
CA MET A 1 -7.85 -32.12 -4.52
C MET A 1 -6.92 -30.94 -4.69
N GLU A 2 -6.70 -30.52 -5.93
CA GLU A 2 -5.90 -29.33 -6.26
C GLU A 2 -6.79 -28.10 -6.02
N TYR A 3 -6.50 -27.31 -4.99
CA TYR A 3 -7.08 -25.98 -4.87
C TYR A 3 -6.53 -25.14 -6.04
N ARG A 4 -7.27 -25.08 -7.15
CA ARG A 4 -7.02 -24.06 -8.18
C ARG A 4 -7.19 -22.71 -7.49
N LEU A 5 -6.07 -22.03 -7.20
CA LEU A 5 -6.04 -20.64 -6.76
C LEU A 5 -6.77 -19.80 -7.82
N ARG A 6 -8.07 -19.57 -7.61
CA ARG A 6 -8.88 -18.75 -8.52
C ARG A 6 -8.49 -17.31 -8.26
N ARG A 7 -7.79 -16.73 -9.22
CA ARG A 7 -7.50 -15.29 -9.24
C ARG A 7 -8.83 -14.56 -9.43
N ARG A 8 -9.32 -13.96 -8.36
CA ARG A 8 -10.67 -13.38 -8.30
C ARG A 8 -10.65 -11.87 -8.39
N CYS A 9 -9.59 -11.20 -7.90
CA CYS A 9 -9.46 -9.75 -7.99
C CYS A 9 -8.40 -9.37 -9.00
N ARG A 10 -8.74 -8.43 -9.87
CA ARG A 10 -7.82 -7.83 -10.84
C ARG A 10 -8.06 -6.34 -10.87
N VAL A 11 -7.03 -5.58 -10.51
CA VAL A 11 -7.10 -4.11 -10.39
C VAL A 11 -6.16 -3.52 -11.42
N TYR A 12 -6.73 -2.94 -12.46
CA TYR A 12 -5.98 -2.21 -13.49
C TYR A 12 -5.54 -0.86 -12.95
N LEU A 13 -4.24 -0.59 -13.06
CA LEU A 13 -3.63 0.65 -12.60
C LEU A 13 -4.17 1.86 -13.37
N ASN A 14 -4.41 1.66 -14.67
CA ASN A 14 -5.00 2.64 -15.56
C ASN A 14 -6.51 2.37 -15.68
N GLY A 15 -7.29 2.80 -14.69
CA GLY A 15 -8.75 2.87 -14.80
C GLY A 15 -9.57 2.32 -13.63
N ASN A 16 -8.99 1.51 -12.72
CA ASN A 16 -9.74 1.05 -11.53
C ASN A 16 -9.39 1.83 -10.26
N LEU A 17 -8.25 2.52 -10.23
CA LEU A 17 -7.85 3.40 -9.13
C LEU A 17 -8.50 4.79 -9.30
N THR A 18 -9.82 4.86 -9.20
CA THR A 18 -10.63 6.07 -9.46
C THR A 18 -10.94 6.91 -8.22
N GLN A 19 -10.49 6.45 -7.06
CA GLN A 19 -10.62 7.17 -5.80
C GLN A 19 -9.85 8.50 -5.83
N GLN A 20 -10.37 9.49 -5.11
CA GLN A 20 -9.74 10.81 -5.03
C GLN A 20 -8.33 10.76 -4.42
N HIS A 21 -8.11 9.93 -3.39
CA HIS A 21 -6.82 9.79 -2.72
C HIS A 21 -6.43 8.31 -2.56
N ALA A 22 -5.90 7.73 -3.65
CA ALA A 22 -5.43 6.34 -3.68
C ALA A 22 -4.41 6.04 -2.57
N PRO A 23 -4.58 4.96 -1.78
CA PRO A 23 -3.60 4.51 -0.81
C PRO A 23 -2.40 3.86 -1.50
N LEU A 24 -1.32 3.70 -0.74
CA LEU A 24 -0.20 2.86 -1.14
C LEU A 24 -0.60 1.39 -1.02
N PHE A 25 -0.27 0.60 -2.02
CA PHE A 25 -0.30 -0.86 -1.93
C PHE A 25 1.07 -1.35 -1.49
N LEU A 26 1.10 -2.17 -0.45
CA LEU A 26 2.32 -2.59 0.22
C LEU A 26 2.41 -4.11 0.27
N LYS A 27 3.64 -4.60 0.19
CA LYS A 27 4.01 -5.98 0.46
C LYS A 27 4.77 -6.03 1.78
N GLN A 28 4.34 -6.90 2.68
CA GLN A 28 5.12 -7.20 3.87
C GLN A 28 6.29 -8.14 3.50
N SER A 29 7.50 -7.77 3.89
CA SER A 29 8.72 -8.55 3.72
C SER A 29 9.44 -8.62 5.07
N GLY A 30 9.25 -9.73 5.79
CA GLY A 30 9.68 -9.84 7.18
C GLY A 30 8.97 -8.81 8.07
N ASN A 31 9.75 -7.97 8.75
CA ASN A 31 9.25 -6.92 9.64
C ASN A 31 9.15 -5.55 8.95
N GLN A 32 9.31 -5.50 7.63
CA GLN A 32 9.29 -4.26 6.86
C GLN A 32 8.21 -4.30 5.78
N TYR A 33 7.78 -3.12 5.37
CA TYR A 33 6.90 -2.96 4.22
C TYR A 33 7.68 -2.40 3.04
N GLN A 34 7.35 -2.91 1.87
CA GLN A 34 7.86 -2.45 0.59
C GLN A 34 6.68 -2.05 -0.29
N LEU A 35 6.90 -1.14 -1.24
CA LEU A 35 5.89 -0.85 -2.26
C LEU A 35 5.58 -2.11 -3.05
N LEU A 36 4.29 -2.41 -3.21
CA LEU A 36 3.86 -3.51 -4.05
C LEU A 36 4.08 -3.12 -5.52
N GLN A 37 5.04 -3.77 -6.15
CA GLN A 37 5.33 -3.56 -7.56
C GLN A 37 4.47 -4.49 -8.43
N PRO A 38 3.70 -3.95 -9.39
CA PRO A 38 2.95 -4.76 -10.33
C PRO A 38 3.90 -5.37 -11.36
N SER A 39 3.66 -6.62 -11.77
CA SER A 39 4.40 -7.26 -12.87
C SER A 39 3.87 -6.90 -14.26
N GLY A 40 2.87 -6.03 -14.34
CA GLY A 40 2.18 -5.64 -15.57
C GLY A 40 1.19 -4.48 -15.32
N PRO A 41 0.17 -4.30 -16.18
CA PRO A 41 -0.76 -3.17 -16.09
C PRO A 41 -1.81 -3.30 -14.97
N PHE A 42 -1.75 -4.37 -14.18
CA PHE A 42 -2.70 -4.65 -13.10
C PHE A 42 -2.02 -5.35 -11.92
N PHE A 43 -2.63 -5.20 -10.75
CA PHE A 43 -2.47 -6.15 -9.66
C PHE A 43 -3.47 -7.28 -9.78
N GLN A 44 -3.08 -8.48 -9.35
CA GLN A 44 -3.95 -9.64 -9.36
C GLN A 44 -3.77 -10.48 -8.11
N TRP A 45 -4.88 -10.81 -7.47
CA TRP A 45 -4.91 -11.56 -6.21
C TRP A 45 -5.87 -12.74 -6.29
N CYS A 46 -5.52 -13.79 -5.56
CA CYS A 46 -6.38 -14.94 -5.31
C CYS A 46 -7.49 -14.57 -4.33
N GLN A 47 -8.60 -15.31 -4.38
CA GLN A 47 -9.64 -15.17 -3.36
C GLN A 47 -9.04 -15.32 -1.96
N SER A 48 -9.46 -14.47 -1.02
CA SER A 48 -8.96 -14.37 0.36
C SER A 48 -7.50 -13.95 0.53
N GLU A 49 -6.76 -13.73 -0.56
CA GLU A 49 -5.40 -13.19 -0.48
C GLU A 49 -5.44 -11.77 0.08
N SER A 50 -4.57 -11.53 1.07
CA SER A 50 -4.48 -10.27 1.80
C SER A 50 -3.39 -9.39 1.20
N VAL A 51 -3.70 -8.12 1.01
CA VAL A 51 -2.75 -7.07 0.65
C VAL A 51 -2.82 -5.96 1.68
N VAL A 52 -1.68 -5.38 2.00
CA VAL A 52 -1.60 -4.27 2.94
C VAL A 52 -1.78 -2.98 2.16
N VAL A 53 -2.64 -2.09 2.65
CA VAL A 53 -2.76 -0.73 2.14
C VAL A 53 -2.43 0.27 3.24
N GLY A 54 -1.85 1.40 2.86
CA GLY A 54 -1.45 2.42 3.82
C GLY A 54 -1.47 3.83 3.27
N CYS A 55 -1.60 4.78 4.18
CA CYS A 55 -1.62 6.20 3.90
C CYS A 55 -0.35 6.88 4.44
N SER A 56 0.15 7.85 3.69
CA SER A 56 1.32 8.66 4.04
C SER A 56 0.99 10.12 3.68
N PRO A 57 1.54 11.14 4.37
CA PRO A 57 2.46 11.09 5.50
C PRO A 57 1.76 10.70 6.81
N ALA A 58 2.51 10.68 7.92
CA ALA A 58 1.94 10.43 9.24
C ALA A 58 0.73 11.34 9.52
N LYS A 59 -0.34 10.76 10.11
CA LYS A 59 -1.68 11.37 10.32
C LYS A 59 -2.62 11.30 9.10
N ASN A 60 -2.14 10.89 7.92
CA ASN A 60 -3.03 10.51 6.83
C ASN A 60 -3.57 9.10 7.09
N THR A 61 -4.88 8.91 6.98
CA THR A 61 -5.57 7.68 7.41
C THR A 61 -6.55 7.20 6.36
N LEU A 62 -6.85 5.91 6.36
CA LEU A 62 -7.94 5.36 5.55
C LEU A 62 -9.29 5.88 6.06
N THR A 63 -10.13 6.37 5.16
CA THR A 63 -11.44 6.94 5.49
C THR A 63 -12.38 5.93 6.13
N ASN A 64 -12.29 4.65 5.75
CA ASN A 64 -13.19 3.60 6.25
C ASN A 64 -12.87 3.13 7.67
N THR A 65 -11.60 3.25 8.11
CA THR A 65 -11.13 2.67 9.38
C THR A 65 -10.50 3.67 10.33
N GLY A 66 -10.12 4.86 9.85
CA GLY A 66 -9.32 5.82 10.61
C GLY A 66 -7.88 5.34 10.90
N SER A 67 -7.46 4.21 10.34
CA SER A 67 -6.11 3.65 10.54
C SER A 67 -5.15 4.12 9.46
N ASP A 68 -3.86 4.28 9.77
CA ASP A 68 -2.83 4.63 8.79
C ASP A 68 -2.45 3.44 7.87
N LEU A 69 -2.68 2.20 8.35
CA LEU A 69 -2.35 0.95 7.66
C LEU A 69 -3.41 -0.12 7.98
N VAL A 70 -3.86 -0.86 6.96
CA VAL A 70 -4.84 -1.94 7.14
C VAL A 70 -4.62 -3.05 6.11
N ASN A 71 -5.02 -4.26 6.49
CA ASN A 71 -5.10 -5.37 5.55
C ASN A 71 -6.46 -5.36 4.84
N ILE A 72 -6.44 -5.54 3.52
CA ILE A 72 -7.63 -5.80 2.73
C ILE A 72 -7.50 -7.17 2.06
N SER A 73 -8.57 -7.94 2.04
CA SER A 73 -8.59 -9.28 1.43
C SER A 73 -9.46 -9.29 0.20
N CYS A 74 -8.97 -9.91 -0.86
CA CYS A 74 -9.71 -10.07 -2.11
C CYS A 74 -10.96 -10.93 -1.91
N ILE A 75 -12.12 -10.42 -2.31
CA ILE A 75 -13.36 -11.21 -2.41
C ILE A 75 -13.54 -11.64 -3.86
N GLU A 76 -13.90 -10.71 -4.73
CA GLU A 76 -14.05 -10.90 -6.17
C GLU A 76 -14.05 -9.59 -6.94
N ASN A 77 -13.58 -9.61 -8.19
CA ASN A 77 -13.46 -8.48 -9.10
C ASN A 77 -12.72 -7.28 -8.47
N LEU A 78 -13.48 -6.23 -8.11
CA LEU A 78 -12.99 -5.01 -7.46
C LEU A 78 -13.53 -4.87 -6.03
N GLU A 79 -14.07 -5.94 -5.44
CA GLU A 79 -14.58 -5.97 -4.08
C GLU A 79 -13.59 -6.62 -3.11
N PHE A 80 -13.41 -5.97 -1.98
CA PHE A 80 -12.49 -6.36 -0.92
C PHE A 80 -13.18 -6.30 0.45
N SER A 81 -12.74 -7.14 1.38
CA SER A 81 -13.07 -6.98 2.80
C SER A 81 -11.92 -6.26 3.50
N ILE A 82 -12.22 -5.30 4.36
CA ILE A 82 -11.22 -4.64 5.20
C ILE A 82 -11.10 -5.40 6.51
N ALA A 83 -9.88 -5.65 6.99
CA ALA A 83 -9.65 -6.34 8.25
C ALA A 83 -10.40 -5.67 9.41
N GLY A 84 -11.11 -6.47 10.21
CA GLY A 84 -12.00 -5.98 11.27
C GLY A 84 -13.42 -5.62 10.80
N SER A 85 -13.72 -5.74 9.50
CA SER A 85 -15.06 -5.52 8.93
C SER A 85 -15.53 -6.73 8.11
N SER A 86 -16.81 -7.09 8.25
CA SER A 86 -17.47 -8.09 7.42
C SER A 86 -18.08 -7.50 6.13
N LYS A 87 -17.98 -6.17 5.94
CA LYS A 87 -18.58 -5.46 4.81
C LYS A 87 -17.74 -5.66 3.54
N ARG A 88 -18.42 -5.96 2.43
CA ARG A 88 -17.85 -5.86 1.08
C ARG A 88 -17.66 -4.38 0.72
N THR A 89 -16.44 -4.02 0.35
CA THR A 89 -16.06 -2.64 0.04
C THR A 89 -15.50 -2.60 -1.37
N ALA A 90 -16.01 -1.71 -2.22
CA ALA A 90 -15.45 -1.50 -3.54
C ALA A 90 -14.06 -0.87 -3.42
N LEU A 91 -13.14 -1.21 -4.31
CA LEU A 91 -11.79 -0.64 -4.33
C LEU A 91 -11.81 0.89 -4.40
N SER A 92 -12.76 1.47 -5.12
CA SER A 92 -12.96 2.92 -5.24
C SER A 92 -13.26 3.60 -3.91
N ASP A 93 -13.74 2.84 -2.92
CA ASP A 93 -14.16 3.38 -1.63
C ASP A 93 -13.05 3.27 -0.56
N ILE A 94 -11.93 2.59 -0.88
CA ILE A 94 -10.79 2.40 0.01
C ILE A 94 -9.79 3.53 -0.20
N SER A 95 -10.10 4.72 0.33
CA SER A 95 -9.35 5.96 0.09
C SER A 95 -8.65 6.48 1.35
N CYS A 96 -7.55 7.18 1.16
CA CYS A 96 -6.95 8.00 2.20
C CYS A 96 -7.76 9.29 2.43
N SER A 97 -7.65 9.88 3.62
CA SER A 97 -8.29 11.16 3.97
C SER A 97 -7.66 12.34 3.24
N SER A 98 -6.40 12.20 2.82
CA SER A 98 -5.68 13.16 1.97
C SER A 98 -4.79 12.45 0.96
N ALA A 99 -4.36 13.16 -0.09
CA ALA A 99 -3.47 12.62 -1.10
C ALA A 99 -2.17 12.08 -0.47
N VAL A 100 -1.74 10.91 -0.93
CA VAL A 100 -0.47 10.32 -0.48
C VAL A 100 0.70 11.17 -0.99
N SER A 101 1.63 11.50 -0.09
CA SER A 101 2.86 12.20 -0.46
C SER A 101 4.11 11.44 0.01
N GLY A 102 5.18 11.58 -0.76
CA GLY A 102 6.51 11.07 -0.37
C GLY A 102 7.13 11.84 0.78
N ALA A 103 8.16 11.26 1.37
CA ALA A 103 8.99 11.82 2.42
C ALA A 103 10.48 11.56 2.12
N ILE A 104 11.34 12.41 2.67
CA ILE A 104 12.79 12.23 2.66
C ILE A 104 13.27 11.92 4.08
N LYS A 105 14.17 10.95 4.20
CA LYS A 105 14.75 10.55 5.49
C LYS A 105 16.27 10.64 5.41
N PRO A 106 16.93 11.46 6.25
CA PRO A 106 18.39 11.48 6.30
C PRO A 106 18.90 10.12 6.76
N LEU A 107 19.95 9.63 6.10
CA LEU A 107 20.73 8.47 6.52
C LEU A 107 21.89 8.95 7.38
N ASP A 108 22.36 8.18 8.35
CA ASP A 108 23.61 8.47 9.09
C ASP A 108 24.86 8.09 8.26
N LYS A 109 24.86 8.45 6.98
CA LYS A 109 25.95 8.18 6.03
C LYS A 109 26.37 9.46 5.31
N PRO A 110 27.50 10.08 5.70
CA PRO A 110 28.01 11.26 5.02
C PRO A 110 28.43 10.92 3.58
N CYS A 111 28.39 11.92 2.71
CA CYS A 111 28.90 11.86 1.34
C CYS A 111 29.74 13.11 1.03
N ALA A 112 30.32 13.17 -0.18
CA ALA A 112 31.15 14.30 -0.62
C ALA A 112 32.25 14.68 0.40
N ASN A 113 33.02 13.69 0.87
CA ASN A 113 34.07 13.87 1.88
C ASN A 113 33.59 14.51 3.20
N GLY A 114 32.35 14.26 3.61
CA GLY A 114 31.77 14.81 4.84
C GLY A 114 31.07 16.14 4.68
N LEU A 115 31.02 16.69 3.47
CA LEU A 115 30.31 17.95 3.17
C LEU A 115 28.82 17.75 2.90
N GLY A 116 28.38 16.50 2.67
CA GLY A 116 27.00 16.18 2.35
C GLY A 116 26.43 15.03 3.18
N GLN A 117 25.11 14.88 3.11
CA GLN A 117 24.34 13.82 3.73
C GLN A 117 23.59 13.01 2.68
N LEU A 118 23.57 11.69 2.81
CA LEU A 118 22.68 10.85 1.99
C LEU A 118 21.27 10.81 2.57
N TYR A 119 20.28 10.68 1.69
CA TYR A 119 18.87 10.60 2.06
C TYR A 119 18.21 9.41 1.38
N ASP A 120 17.33 8.73 2.10
CA ASP A 120 16.35 7.83 1.53
C ASP A 120 15.11 8.62 1.08
N ILE A 121 14.55 8.24 -0.06
CA ILE A 121 13.27 8.75 -0.57
C ILE A 121 12.25 7.63 -0.45
N GLY A 122 11.05 7.94 0.04
CA GLY A 122 10.06 6.92 0.32
C GLY A 122 8.80 7.47 0.96
N PHE A 123 8.18 6.66 1.82
CA PHE A 123 6.94 6.99 2.50
C PHE A 123 7.07 6.73 4.00
N ASN A 124 6.56 7.68 4.78
CA ASN A 124 6.47 7.54 6.23
C ASN A 124 5.03 7.18 6.60
N ILE A 125 4.83 5.96 7.08
CA ILE A 125 3.54 5.44 7.52
C ILE A 125 3.65 5.20 9.02
N LYS A 126 2.69 5.72 9.79
CA LYS A 126 2.73 5.63 11.25
C LYS A 126 2.73 4.16 11.69
N GLY A 127 3.61 3.81 12.62
CA GLY A 127 3.72 2.44 13.14
C GLY A 127 4.45 1.45 12.20
N SER A 128 5.00 1.93 11.08
CA SER A 128 5.82 1.15 10.15
C SER A 128 7.25 1.67 10.09
N SER A 129 8.16 0.84 9.61
CA SER A 129 9.45 1.31 9.11
C SER A 129 9.25 2.18 7.85
N PHE A 130 10.24 3.04 7.57
CA PHE A 130 10.26 3.89 6.39
C PHE A 130 10.22 3.03 5.12
N VAL A 131 9.19 3.20 4.30
CA VAL A 131 8.99 2.42 3.08
C VAL A 131 9.78 3.09 1.96
N LYS A 132 10.93 2.52 1.59
CA LYS A 132 11.77 3.07 0.53
C LYS A 132 11.08 2.99 -0.84
N TYR A 133 11.26 4.04 -1.64
CA TYR A 133 10.79 4.06 -3.03
C TYR A 133 11.76 3.32 -3.97
N PHE A 134 13.06 3.58 -3.81
CA PHE A 134 14.13 2.90 -4.53
C PHE A 134 14.73 1.79 -3.66
N GLN A 135 14.99 0.62 -4.25
CA GLN A 135 15.66 -0.51 -3.61
C GLN A 135 17.07 -0.68 -4.17
#